data_AF-A0A6U6KXZ0-F1
#
_entry.id   AF-A0A6U6KXZ0-F1
#
_cell.length_a   1.000
_cell.length_b   1.000
_cell.length_c   1.000
_cell.angle_alpha   90.00
_cell.angle_beta   90.00
_cell.angle_gamma   90.00
#
_symmetry.space_group_name_H-M   'P 1'
#
loop_
_entity.id
_entity.type
_entity.pdbx_description
1 polymer ?
#
loop_
_entity_poly.entity_id
_entity_poly.type
_entity_poly.pdbx_seq_one_letter_code
_entity_poly.pdbx_strand_id
1 'polypeptide(L)'
;KWLSKLEALTSWEEWVADTGKSEVETKSKAKFRHERMKRDAFRALIKEHHEQGKIKASTLWKDYVREVKSDAQYLDMIGQSGSTPHDLFDDFIEELNSKVKEDRAKIKKWAKAAGITISSASTFEGFHDTLQKEEGYMQIPEDTRRGVFDSLHQKAKEQEEEAERNAKKNRKRFVELLQKTREV
;
A
#
# COMPACT_ATOMS: atom_id res chain seq x y z
N LYS A 1 20.00 -8.06 64.60
CA LYS A 1 21.00 -6.98 64.42
C LYS A 1 20.23 -5.76 63.92
N TRP A 2 20.25 -4.66 64.67
CA TRP A 2 19.61 -3.41 64.27
C TRP A 2 20.60 -2.64 63.37
N LEU A 3 20.09 -2.02 62.29
CA LEU A 3 20.89 -1.17 61.42
C LEU A 3 21.45 0.00 62.24
N SER A 4 22.70 0.36 62.01
CA SER A 4 23.24 1.61 62.54
C SER A 4 22.46 2.81 61.97
N LYS A 5 22.47 3.95 62.67
CA LYS A 5 21.76 5.16 62.21
C LYS A 5 22.20 5.59 60.80
N LEU A 6 23.47 5.37 60.46
CA LEU A 6 24.02 5.66 59.13
C LEU A 6 23.47 4.68 58.08
N GLU A 7 23.52 3.37 58.34
CA GLU A 7 22.98 2.35 57.41
C GLU A 7 21.46 2.47 57.23
N ALA A 8 20.73 2.85 58.28
CA ALA A 8 19.29 3.10 58.19
C ALA A 8 18.98 4.33 57.32
N LEU A 9 19.81 5.37 57.40
CA LEU A 9 19.64 6.59 56.60
C LEU A 9 20.01 6.36 55.13
N THR A 10 21.13 5.68 54.84
CA THR A 10 21.50 5.34 53.46
C THR A 10 20.48 4.41 52.81
N SER A 11 19.98 3.40 53.54
CA SER A 11 18.93 2.51 53.04
C SER A 11 17.63 3.27 52.73
N TRP A 12 17.29 4.27 53.54
CA TRP A 12 16.12 5.12 53.30
C TRP A 12 16.32 6.04 52.09
N GLU A 13 17.49 6.68 51.94
CA GLU A 13 17.80 7.52 50.78
C GLU A 13 17.78 6.72 49.47
N GLU A 14 18.38 5.53 49.46
CA GLU A 14 18.33 4.60 48.32
C GLU A 14 16.90 4.19 48.00
N TRP A 15 16.09 3.86 49.01
CA TRP A 15 14.68 3.52 48.83
C TRP A 15 13.85 4.68 48.27
N VAL A 16 14.05 5.91 48.76
CA VAL A 16 13.36 7.11 48.25
C VAL A 16 13.75 7.37 46.79
N ALA A 17 15.04 7.25 46.46
CA ALA A 17 15.53 7.43 45.09
C ALA A 17 14.96 6.37 44.13
N ASP A 18 14.95 5.10 44.53
CA ASP A 18 14.39 4.01 43.74
C ASP A 18 12.87 4.11 43.58
N THR A 19 12.17 4.50 44.65
CA THR A 19 10.71 4.75 44.60
C THR A 19 10.38 5.92 43.66
N GLY A 20 11.14 7.02 43.71
CA GLY A 20 10.95 8.13 42.78
C GLY A 20 11.23 7.75 41.32
N LYS A 21 12.29 6.99 41.07
CA LYS A 21 12.63 6.50 39.73
C LYS A 21 11.57 5.55 39.18
N SER A 22 11.12 4.59 39.98
CA SER A 22 10.07 3.64 39.59
C SER A 22 8.72 4.32 39.33
N GLU A 23 8.36 5.37 40.07
CA GLU A 23 7.15 6.15 39.83
C GLU A 23 7.23 6.96 38.51
N VAL A 24 8.38 7.56 38.20
CA VAL A 24 8.61 8.24 36.91
C VAL A 24 8.56 7.25 35.75
N GLU A 25 9.19 6.09 35.89
CA GLU A 25 9.17 5.03 34.88
C GLU A 25 7.76 4.47 34.64
N THR A 26 6.98 4.23 35.70
CA THR A 26 5.60 3.73 35.56
C THR A 26 4.68 4.76 34.93
N LYS A 27 4.79 6.04 35.29
CA LYS A 27 4.08 7.15 34.64
C LYS A 27 4.47 7.29 33.17
N SER A 28 5.76 7.16 32.86
CA SER A 28 6.28 7.20 31.49
C SER A 28 5.75 6.03 30.65
N LYS A 29 5.83 4.80 31.17
CA LYS A 29 5.26 3.59 30.54
C LYS A 29 3.74 3.70 30.34
N ALA A 30 3.02 4.28 31.29
CA ALA A 30 1.57 4.50 31.17
C ALA A 30 1.23 5.51 30.06
N LYS A 31 1.99 6.61 29.94
CA LYS A 31 1.85 7.57 28.84
C LYS A 31 2.06 6.92 27.48
N PHE A 32 3.16 6.18 27.30
CA PHE A 32 3.44 5.47 26.05
C PHE A 32 2.35 4.45 25.68
N ARG A 33 1.79 3.74 26.67
CA ARG A 33 0.66 2.83 26.43
C ARG A 33 -0.57 3.58 25.94
N HIS A 34 -0.91 4.71 26.56
CA HIS A 34 -2.08 5.50 26.18
C HIS A 34 -1.93 6.10 24.77
N GLU A 35 -0.76 6.64 24.44
CA GLU A 35 -0.43 7.11 23.08
C GLU A 35 -0.54 5.99 22.05
N ARG A 36 -0.04 4.78 22.37
CA ARG A 36 -0.19 3.63 21.49
C ARG A 36 -1.66 3.27 21.27
N MET A 37 -2.47 3.23 22.31
CA MET A 37 -3.91 2.93 22.19
C MET A 37 -4.62 3.94 21.30
N LYS A 38 -4.28 5.23 21.43
CA LYS A 38 -4.84 6.28 20.56
C LYS A 38 -4.41 6.12 19.09
N ARG A 39 -3.15 5.75 18.83
CA ARG A 39 -2.69 5.40 17.46
C ARG A 39 -3.45 4.22 16.88
N ASP A 40 -3.63 3.17 17.67
CA ASP A 40 -4.34 1.96 17.22
C ASP A 40 -5.83 2.25 16.98
N ALA A 41 -6.45 3.12 17.79
CA ALA A 41 -7.81 3.60 17.56
C ALA A 41 -7.93 4.41 16.25
N PHE A 42 -6.97 5.28 15.96
CA PHE A 42 -6.96 6.04 14.70
C PHE A 42 -6.75 5.13 13.48
N ARG A 43 -5.90 4.10 13.58
CA ARG A 43 -5.77 3.07 12.53
C ARG A 43 -7.07 2.31 12.30
N ALA A 44 -7.80 1.99 13.37
CA ALA A 44 -9.09 1.33 13.26
C ALA A 44 -10.12 2.22 12.54
N LEU A 45 -10.14 3.52 12.85
CA LEU A 45 -10.98 4.49 12.13
C LEU A 45 -10.65 4.57 10.64
N ILE A 46 -9.37 4.62 10.29
CA ILE A 46 -8.93 4.61 8.89
C ILE A 46 -9.44 3.35 8.18
N LYS A 47 -9.33 2.18 8.82
CA LYS A 47 -9.85 0.91 8.26
C LYS A 47 -11.35 0.93 8.05
N GLU A 48 -12.11 1.42 9.02
CA GLU A 48 -13.56 1.57 8.91
C GLU A 48 -13.93 2.51 7.75
N HIS A 49 -13.25 3.64 7.63
CA HIS A 49 -13.46 4.57 6.52
C HIS A 49 -13.08 3.97 5.15
N HIS A 50 -12.10 3.06 5.10
CA HIS A 50 -11.85 2.29 3.88
C HIS A 50 -13.01 1.33 3.58
N GLU A 51 -13.50 0.57 4.56
CA GLU A 51 -14.62 -0.36 4.36
C GLU A 51 -15.90 0.38 3.91
N GLN A 52 -16.11 1.60 4.39
CA GLN A 52 -17.17 2.52 3.94
C GLN A 52 -16.93 3.12 2.54
N GLY A 53 -15.75 2.91 1.95
CA GLY A 53 -15.38 3.43 0.62
C GLY A 53 -14.95 4.90 0.58
N LYS A 54 -14.78 5.56 1.73
CA LYS A 54 -14.29 6.96 1.84
C LYS A 54 -12.80 7.05 1.53
N ILE A 55 -12.03 6.03 1.93
CA ILE A 55 -10.61 5.92 1.63
C ILE A 55 -10.41 4.93 0.50
N LYS A 56 -9.73 5.38 -0.54
CA LYS A 56 -9.23 4.56 -1.66
C LYS A 56 -7.72 4.80 -1.77
N ALA A 57 -7.03 3.94 -2.51
CA ALA A 57 -5.59 4.07 -2.77
C ALA A 57 -5.19 5.41 -3.42
N SER A 58 -6.15 6.14 -4.00
CA SER A 58 -5.97 7.47 -4.61
C SER A 58 -6.40 8.64 -3.73
N THR A 59 -6.89 8.39 -2.50
CA THR A 59 -7.37 9.46 -1.61
C THR A 59 -6.20 10.30 -1.12
N LEU A 60 -6.34 11.62 -1.22
CA LEU A 60 -5.34 12.55 -0.72
C LEU A 60 -5.56 12.84 0.77
N TRP A 61 -4.47 12.95 1.53
CA TRP A 61 -4.52 13.33 2.94
C TRP A 61 -5.36 14.59 3.19
N LYS A 62 -5.17 15.62 2.36
CA LYS A 62 -5.88 16.91 2.51
C LYS A 62 -7.39 16.77 2.46
N ASP A 63 -7.89 15.85 1.64
CA ASP A 63 -9.33 15.62 1.51
C ASP A 63 -9.83 14.78 2.68
N TYR A 64 -9.08 13.74 3.06
CA TYR A 64 -9.40 12.92 4.23
C TYR A 64 -9.45 13.72 5.54
N VAL A 65 -8.49 14.63 5.76
CA VAL A 65 -8.44 15.48 6.95
C VAL A 65 -9.67 16.37 7.07
N ARG A 66 -10.21 16.87 5.96
CA ARG A 66 -11.40 17.73 6.00
C ARG A 66 -12.62 17.00 6.56
N GLU A 67 -12.68 15.69 6.35
CA GLU A 67 -13.75 14.83 6.86
C GLU A 67 -13.49 14.44 8.32
N VAL A 68 -12.25 14.07 8.66
CA VAL A 68 -11.90 13.51 9.98
C VAL A 68 -11.56 14.56 11.04
N LYS A 69 -11.40 15.84 10.68
CA LYS A 69 -10.95 16.92 11.59
C LYS A 69 -11.80 17.10 12.84
N SER A 70 -13.08 16.73 12.79
CA SER A 70 -14.01 16.83 13.93
C SER A 70 -14.08 15.54 14.77
N ASP A 71 -13.48 14.45 14.32
CA ASP A 71 -13.54 13.18 15.03
C ASP A 71 -12.66 13.18 16.27
N ALA A 72 -13.21 12.64 17.37
CA ALA A 72 -12.51 12.55 18.65
C ALA A 72 -11.18 11.80 18.52
N GLN A 73 -11.15 10.72 17.73
CA GLN A 73 -9.94 9.91 17.51
C GLN A 73 -8.83 10.66 16.75
N TYR A 74 -9.19 11.60 15.86
CA TYR A 74 -8.21 12.46 15.20
C TYR A 74 -7.69 13.53 16.16
N LEU A 75 -8.59 14.21 16.88
CA LEU A 75 -8.21 15.23 17.88
C LEU A 75 -7.32 14.65 18.98
N ASP A 76 -7.61 13.42 19.42
CA ASP A 76 -6.83 12.70 20.41
C ASP A 76 -5.39 12.40 19.97
N MET A 77 -5.17 12.33 18.65
CA MET A 77 -3.87 12.10 18.05
C MET A 77 -3.04 13.39 17.89
N ILE A 78 -3.68 14.56 17.91
CA ILE A 78 -2.98 15.84 17.78
C ILE A 78 -2.14 16.08 19.04
N GLY A 79 -0.86 16.39 18.84
CA GLY A 79 0.07 16.72 19.94
C GLY A 79 0.70 15.52 20.64
N GLN A 80 0.46 14.29 20.16
CA GLN A 80 1.21 13.12 20.61
C GLN A 80 2.62 13.08 20.03
N SER A 81 3.57 12.53 20.79
CA SER A 81 4.90 12.19 20.27
C SER A 81 4.87 10.94 19.39
N GLY A 82 5.73 10.91 18.35
CA GLY A 82 5.89 9.78 17.44
C GLY A 82 5.19 9.99 16.10
N SER A 83 4.68 8.90 15.51
CA SER A 83 4.01 8.94 14.21
C SER A 83 2.79 9.85 14.23
N THR A 84 2.78 10.79 13.29
CA THR A 84 1.68 11.74 13.12
C THR A 84 0.45 11.05 12.50
N PRO A 85 -0.75 11.63 12.60
CA PRO A 85 -1.92 11.17 11.86
C PRO A 85 -1.67 11.01 10.36
N HIS A 86 -0.83 11.88 9.78
CA HIS A 86 -0.44 11.81 8.37
C HIS A 86 0.39 10.56 8.09
N ASP A 87 1.40 10.28 8.91
CA ASP A 87 2.25 9.09 8.74
C ASP A 87 1.41 7.80 8.82
N LEU A 88 0.47 7.73 9.76
CA LEU A 88 -0.43 6.58 9.89
C LEU A 88 -1.35 6.41 8.68
N PHE A 89 -1.74 7.50 8.04
CA PHE A 89 -2.52 7.47 6.81
C PHE A 89 -1.66 7.05 5.61
N ASP A 90 -0.45 7.59 5.49
CA ASP A 90 0.49 7.23 4.43
C ASP A 90 0.86 5.74 4.51
N ASP A 91 1.17 5.23 5.71
CA ASP A 91 1.42 3.81 5.97
C ASP A 91 0.26 2.95 5.46
N PHE A 92 -0.98 3.37 5.72
CA PHE A 92 -2.18 2.65 5.31
C PHE A 92 -2.41 2.71 3.79
N ILE A 93 -2.20 3.87 3.17
CA ILE A 93 -2.29 4.03 1.71
C ILE A 93 -1.19 3.21 1.01
N GLU A 94 0.01 3.14 1.59
CA GLU A 94 1.09 2.29 1.09
C GLU A 94 0.75 0.80 1.22
N GLU A 95 0.16 0.37 2.33
CA GLU A 95 -0.34 -0.99 2.51
C GLU A 95 -1.39 -1.35 1.44
N LEU A 96 -2.35 -0.46 1.19
CA LEU A 96 -3.36 -0.65 0.14
C LEU A 96 -2.74 -0.73 -1.26
N ASN A 97 -1.82 0.17 -1.58
CA ASN A 97 -1.13 0.16 -2.86
C ASN A 97 -0.28 -1.09 -3.06
N SER A 98 0.37 -1.57 -1.99
CA SER A 98 1.17 -2.79 -2.00
C SER A 98 0.28 -4.01 -2.24
N LYS A 99 -0.85 -4.12 -1.55
CA LYS A 99 -1.85 -5.17 -1.80
C LYS A 99 -2.36 -5.17 -3.24
N VAL A 100 -2.70 -4.00 -3.78
CA VAL A 100 -3.11 -3.87 -5.19
C VAL A 100 -1.99 -4.31 -6.14
N LYS A 101 -0.74 -3.95 -5.88
CA LYS A 101 0.41 -4.39 -6.69
C LYS A 101 0.59 -5.91 -6.65
N GLU A 102 0.50 -6.52 -5.48
CA GLU A 102 0.57 -7.97 -5.30
C GLU A 102 -0.56 -8.69 -6.04
N ASP A 103 -1.79 -8.20 -5.90
CA ASP A 103 -2.95 -8.75 -6.58
C ASP A 103 -2.81 -8.64 -8.10
N ARG A 104 -2.31 -7.51 -8.61
CA ARG A 104 -1.98 -7.33 -10.03
C ARG A 104 -0.93 -8.34 -10.50
N ALA A 105 0.10 -8.60 -9.68
CA ALA A 105 1.14 -9.57 -10.02
C ALA A 105 0.60 -11.01 -10.05
N LYS A 106 -0.28 -11.37 -9.10
CA LYS A 106 -0.97 -12.68 -9.09
C LYS A 106 -1.81 -12.87 -10.34
N ILE A 107 -2.64 -11.88 -10.71
CA ILE A 107 -3.46 -11.94 -11.92
C ILE A 107 -2.59 -12.12 -13.16
N LYS A 108 -1.50 -11.35 -13.29
CA LYS A 108 -0.57 -11.49 -14.43
C LYS A 108 0.07 -12.87 -14.48
N LYS A 109 0.40 -13.47 -13.33
CA LYS A 109 0.96 -14.81 -13.25
C LYS A 109 -0.04 -15.86 -13.72
N TRP A 110 -1.30 -15.78 -13.26
CA TRP A 110 -2.36 -16.68 -13.71
C TRP A 110 -2.66 -16.52 -15.19
N ALA A 111 -2.75 -15.29 -15.69
CA ALA A 111 -2.95 -15.02 -17.12
C ALA A 111 -1.84 -15.66 -17.99
N LYS A 112 -0.59 -15.58 -17.52
CA LYS A 112 0.55 -16.24 -18.19
C LYS A 112 0.47 -17.76 -18.10
N ALA A 113 0.09 -18.33 -16.95
CA ALA A 113 -0.04 -19.77 -16.76
C ALA A 113 -1.17 -20.38 -17.61
N ALA A 114 -2.29 -19.66 -17.74
CA ALA A 114 -3.41 -20.00 -18.60
C ALA A 114 -3.11 -19.80 -20.10
N GLY A 115 -1.93 -19.26 -20.46
CA GLY A 115 -1.53 -19.04 -21.85
C GLY A 115 -2.35 -17.98 -22.58
N ILE A 116 -2.95 -17.04 -21.85
CA ILE A 116 -3.83 -16.03 -22.44
C ILE A 116 -3.00 -15.08 -23.31
N THR A 117 -3.26 -15.13 -24.62
CA THR A 117 -2.72 -14.15 -25.57
C THR A 117 -3.77 -13.07 -25.75
N ILE A 118 -3.59 -11.95 -25.06
CA ILE A 118 -4.48 -10.80 -25.20
C ILE A 118 -4.15 -10.10 -26.52
N SER A 119 -5.14 -10.03 -27.40
CA SER A 119 -5.12 -9.28 -28.65
C SER A 119 -6.03 -8.05 -28.56
N SER A 120 -5.97 -7.17 -29.57
CA SER A 120 -6.85 -6.01 -29.69
C SER A 120 -8.36 -6.34 -29.77
N ALA A 121 -8.74 -7.59 -30.04
CA ALA A 121 -10.13 -8.06 -30.06
C ALA A 121 -10.56 -8.79 -28.76
N SER A 122 -9.65 -8.96 -27.79
CA SER A 122 -9.95 -9.67 -26.55
C SER A 122 -10.92 -8.88 -25.67
N THR A 123 -11.86 -9.55 -25.02
CA THR A 123 -12.83 -8.94 -24.11
C THR A 123 -12.52 -9.25 -22.65
N PHE A 124 -12.95 -8.36 -21.75
CA PHE A 124 -12.81 -8.58 -20.31
C PHE A 124 -13.55 -9.83 -19.83
N GLU A 125 -14.71 -10.14 -20.43
CA GLU A 125 -15.52 -11.32 -20.08
C GLU A 125 -14.76 -12.63 -20.33
N GLY A 126 -14.08 -12.77 -21.48
CA GLY A 126 -13.28 -13.95 -21.75
C GLY A 126 -12.06 -14.09 -20.82
N PHE A 127 -11.47 -12.96 -20.44
CA PHE A 127 -10.39 -12.93 -19.45
C PHE A 127 -10.87 -13.29 -18.04
N HIS A 128 -12.07 -12.85 -17.68
CA HIS A 128 -12.69 -13.13 -16.39
C HIS A 128 -13.14 -14.59 -16.30
N ASP A 129 -13.80 -15.13 -17.33
CA ASP A 129 -14.28 -16.53 -17.36
C ASP A 129 -13.16 -17.56 -17.31
N THR A 130 -11.99 -17.22 -17.88
CA THR A 130 -10.81 -18.07 -17.82
C THR A 130 -10.17 -18.06 -16.44
N LEU A 131 -10.06 -16.88 -15.81
CA LEU A 131 -9.38 -16.72 -14.52
C LEU A 131 -10.27 -16.92 -13.29
N GLN A 132 -11.60 -16.92 -13.43
CA GLN A 132 -12.51 -17.16 -12.30
C GLN A 132 -12.35 -18.54 -11.66
N LYS A 133 -11.77 -19.50 -12.39
CA LYS A 133 -11.48 -20.86 -11.91
C LYS A 133 -10.29 -20.89 -10.96
N GLU A 134 -9.45 -19.85 -10.95
CA GLU A 134 -8.28 -19.76 -10.08
C GLU A 134 -8.68 -19.36 -8.66
N GLU A 135 -8.13 -20.09 -7.68
CA GLU A 135 -8.40 -19.85 -6.27
C GLU A 135 -7.92 -18.45 -5.87
N GLY A 136 -8.83 -17.65 -5.31
CA GLY A 136 -8.53 -16.27 -4.88
C GLY A 136 -8.74 -15.20 -5.95
N TYR A 137 -9.03 -15.52 -7.22
CA TYR A 137 -9.33 -14.50 -8.23
C TYR A 137 -10.57 -13.68 -7.89
N MET A 138 -11.62 -14.34 -7.40
CA MET A 138 -12.87 -13.69 -6.99
C MET A 138 -12.74 -12.82 -5.73
N GLN A 139 -11.70 -13.02 -4.93
CA GLN A 139 -11.43 -12.20 -3.75
C GLN A 139 -10.81 -10.85 -4.10
N ILE A 140 -10.26 -10.71 -5.31
CA ILE A 140 -9.66 -9.45 -5.76
C ILE A 140 -10.77 -8.51 -6.25
N PRO A 141 -10.76 -7.23 -5.83
CA PRO A 141 -11.73 -6.23 -6.32
C PRO A 141 -11.82 -6.19 -7.84
N GLU A 142 -13.03 -6.02 -8.39
CA GLU A 142 -13.24 -5.96 -9.84
C GLU A 142 -12.42 -4.83 -10.49
N ASP A 143 -12.33 -3.66 -9.84
CA ASP A 143 -11.52 -2.54 -10.31
C ASP A 143 -10.05 -2.94 -10.55
N THR A 144 -9.47 -3.72 -9.64
CA THR A 144 -8.10 -4.22 -9.79
C THR A 144 -8.00 -5.23 -10.92
N ARG A 145 -8.98 -6.13 -11.05
CA ARG A 145 -9.04 -7.12 -12.15
C ARG A 145 -9.15 -6.45 -13.52
N ARG A 146 -10.04 -5.49 -13.66
CA ARG A 146 -10.25 -4.68 -14.87
C ARG A 146 -9.00 -3.87 -15.20
N GLY A 147 -8.38 -3.22 -14.21
CA GLY A 147 -7.15 -2.47 -14.42
C GLY A 147 -5.97 -3.34 -14.91
N VAL A 148 -5.89 -4.62 -14.52
CA VAL A 148 -4.89 -5.53 -15.10
C VAL A 148 -5.21 -5.86 -16.55
N PHE A 149 -6.47 -6.16 -16.85
CA PHE A 149 -6.91 -6.42 -18.21
C PHE A 149 -6.62 -5.23 -19.13
N ASP A 150 -7.00 -4.01 -18.74
CA ASP A 150 -6.76 -2.80 -19.50
C ASP A 150 -5.26 -2.57 -19.74
N SER A 151 -4.42 -2.79 -18.72
CA SER A 151 -2.96 -2.68 -18.85
C SER A 151 -2.38 -3.70 -19.84
N LEU A 152 -2.89 -4.93 -19.84
CA LEU A 152 -2.44 -5.96 -20.79
C LEU A 152 -2.96 -5.70 -22.20
N HIS A 153 -4.21 -5.24 -22.32
CA HIS A 153 -4.84 -4.90 -23.59
C HIS A 153 -4.18 -3.69 -24.26
N GLN A 154 -3.87 -2.64 -23.49
CA GLN A 154 -3.10 -1.50 -23.98
C GLN A 154 -1.71 -1.94 -24.45
N LYS A 155 -1.02 -2.79 -23.68
CA LYS A 155 0.30 -3.30 -24.07
C LYS A 155 0.24 -4.12 -25.36
N ALA A 156 -0.80 -4.93 -25.55
CA ALA A 156 -1.01 -5.69 -26.78
C ALA A 156 -1.21 -4.75 -27.99
N LYS A 157 -2.04 -3.71 -27.83
CA LYS A 157 -2.26 -2.70 -28.87
C LYS A 157 -0.97 -1.95 -29.24
N GLU A 158 -0.19 -1.54 -28.24
CA GLU A 158 1.10 -0.87 -28.47
C GLU A 158 2.09 -1.78 -29.22
N GLN A 159 2.12 -3.08 -28.90
CA GLN A 159 2.96 -4.05 -29.60
C GLN A 159 2.52 -4.26 -31.06
N GLU A 160 1.22 -4.31 -31.33
CA GLU A 160 0.70 -4.42 -32.70
C GLU A 160 1.05 -3.18 -33.53
N GLU A 161 0.86 -1.98 -32.98
CA GLU A 161 1.22 -0.72 -33.64
C GLU A 161 2.73 -0.61 -33.90
N GLU A 162 3.56 -1.01 -32.93
CA GLU A 162 5.01 -1.01 -33.09
C GLU A 162 5.49 -2.02 -34.13
N ALA A 163 4.91 -3.22 -34.14
CA ALA A 163 5.20 -4.24 -35.16
C ALA A 163 4.83 -3.74 -36.57
N GLU A 164 3.69 -3.06 -36.72
CA GLU A 164 3.27 -2.48 -38.00
C GLU A 164 4.25 -1.38 -38.46
N ARG A 165 4.65 -0.48 -37.55
CA ARG A 165 5.62 0.58 -37.83
C ARG A 165 6.98 -0.01 -38.23
N ASN A 166 7.46 -1.03 -37.54
CA ASN A 166 8.73 -1.70 -37.84
C ASN A 166 8.65 -2.45 -39.17
N ALA A 167 7.54 -3.12 -39.47
CA ALA A 167 7.33 -3.78 -40.76
C ALA A 167 7.32 -2.76 -41.93
N LYS A 168 6.73 -1.58 -41.75
CA LYS A 168 6.78 -0.48 -42.75
C LYS A 168 8.21 0.02 -42.97
N LYS A 169 8.97 0.26 -41.89
CA LYS A 169 10.38 0.68 -41.97
C LYS A 169 11.25 -0.37 -42.67
N ASN A 170 11.10 -1.64 -42.30
CA ASN A 170 11.86 -2.73 -42.90
C ASN A 170 11.54 -2.90 -44.38
N ARG A 171 10.26 -2.80 -44.77
CA ARG A 171 9.86 -2.78 -46.19
C ARG A 171 10.52 -1.64 -46.96
N LYS A 172 10.51 -0.42 -46.42
CA LYS A 172 11.15 0.75 -47.05
C LYS A 172 12.65 0.54 -47.23
N ARG A 173 13.36 0.09 -46.18
CA ARG A 173 14.79 -0.22 -46.24
C ARG A 173 15.11 -1.31 -47.26
N PHE A 174 14.31 -2.36 -47.32
CA PHE A 174 14.48 -3.44 -48.29
C PHE A 174 14.33 -2.94 -49.73
N VAL A 175 13.32 -2.10 -49.99
CA VAL A 175 13.11 -1.47 -51.31
C VAL A 175 14.28 -0.56 -51.69
N GLU A 176 14.76 0.29 -50.77
CA GLU A 176 15.94 1.14 -51.00
C GLU A 176 17.20 0.31 -51.35
N LEU A 177 17.37 -0.84 -50.69
CA LEU A 177 18.51 -1.74 -50.92
C LEU A 177 18.45 -2.40 -52.30
N LEU A 178 17.25 -2.83 -52.72
CA LEU A 178 17.00 -3.36 -54.07
C LEU A 178 17.21 -2.31 -55.17
N GLN A 179 16.83 -1.05 -54.91
CA GLN A 179 17.07 0.04 -55.86
C GLN A 179 18.57 0.30 -56.04
N LYS A 180 19.33 0.37 -54.94
CA LYS A 180 20.80 0.55 -55.00
C LYS A 180 21.54 -0.59 -55.67
N THR A 181 21.10 -1.84 -55.50
CA THR A 181 21.74 -3.00 -56.14
C THR A 181 21.43 -3.11 -57.63
N ARG A 182 20.39 -2.43 -58.12
CA ARG A 182 20.04 -2.36 -59.55
C ARG A 182 20.82 -1.26 -60.30
N GLU A 183 21.39 -0.31 -59.57
CA GLU A 183 22.17 0.82 -60.12
C GLU A 183 23.69 0.53 -60.23
N VAL A 184 24.13 -0.66 -59.80
CA VAL A 184 25.51 -1.18 -59.93
C VAL A 184 25.54 -2.25 -61.02
#